data_AF-A0A7W5SC09-F1
#
_entry.id   AF-A0A7W5SC09-F1
#
_cell.length_a   1.000
_cell.length_b   1.000
_cell.length_c   1.000
_cell.angle_alpha   90.00
_cell.angle_beta   90.00
_cell.angle_gamma   90.00
#
_symmetry.space_group_name_H-M   'P 1'
#
loop_
_entity.id
_entity.type
_entity.pdbx_description
1 polymer ?
#
loop_
_entity_poly.entity_id
_entity_poly.type
_entity_poly.pdbx_seq_one_letter_code
_entity_poly.pdbx_strand_id
1 'polypeptide(L)'
;MTDTIKPARVPMPEWTDEELRTLVDFRRRNGRRWKSKLLDLYLFGKDDSEPNGAALRWIRNRRGPSRVDALTKATLDEAEKRFADCPNRETSA
;
A
#
# COMPACT_ATOMS: atom_id res chain seq x y z
N MET A 1 42.03 11.27 4.26
CA MET A 1 40.66 11.82 4.26
C MET A 1 39.86 10.99 3.27
N THR A 2 39.13 9.98 3.73
CA THR A 2 38.27 9.18 2.86
C THR A 2 36.86 9.76 2.94
N ASP A 3 36.51 10.58 1.94
CA ASP A 3 35.12 10.97 1.71
C ASP A 3 34.32 9.69 1.44
N THR A 4 33.57 9.27 2.46
CA THR A 4 32.60 8.19 2.33
C THR A 4 31.45 8.75 1.53
N ILE A 5 31.43 8.49 0.22
CA ILE A 5 30.28 8.78 -0.64
C ILE A 5 29.12 7.93 -0.11
N LYS A 6 28.24 8.54 0.70
CA LYS A 6 26.97 7.95 1.11
C LYS A 6 26.21 7.63 -0.18
N PRO A 7 25.81 6.37 -0.42
CA PRO A 7 25.14 6.04 -1.68
C PRO A 7 23.89 6.91 -1.81
N ALA A 8 23.77 7.59 -2.95
CA ALA A 8 22.57 8.33 -3.30
C ALA A 8 21.39 7.37 -3.18
N ARG A 9 20.43 7.71 -2.32
CA ARG A 9 19.26 6.87 -2.06
C ARG A 9 18.50 6.73 -3.38
N VAL A 10 18.50 5.53 -3.96
CA VAL A 10 17.74 5.23 -5.19
C VAL A 10 16.30 5.69 -4.96
N PRO A 11 15.72 6.56 -5.82
CA PRO A 11 14.33 6.97 -5.69
C PRO A 11 13.48 5.71 -5.73
N MET A 12 12.78 5.45 -4.61
CA MET A 12 11.97 4.26 -4.47
C MET A 12 10.86 4.31 -5.53
N PRO A 13 10.59 3.23 -6.29
CA PRO A 13 9.63 3.29 -7.39
C PRO A 13 8.27 3.74 -6.90
N GLU A 14 7.53 4.56 -7.65
CA GLU A 14 6.18 5.02 -7.26
C GLU A 14 5.21 3.87 -6.97
N TRP A 15 4.18 4.14 -6.17
CA TRP A 15 3.11 3.18 -5.88
C TRP A 15 2.31 2.88 -7.14
N THR A 16 2.01 1.60 -7.39
CA THR A 16 1.15 1.23 -8.52
C THR A 16 -0.32 1.36 -8.13
N ASP A 17 -1.20 1.46 -9.12
CA ASP A 17 -2.64 1.54 -8.87
C ASP A 17 -3.19 0.28 -8.20
N GLU A 18 -2.67 -0.88 -8.52
CA GLU A 18 -3.06 -2.15 -7.89
C GLU A 18 -2.68 -2.19 -6.40
N GLU A 19 -1.49 -1.69 -6.05
CA GLU A 19 -1.07 -1.59 -4.64
C GLU A 19 -1.96 -0.60 -3.89
N LEU A 20 -2.22 0.56 -4.50
CA LEU A 20 -3.07 1.57 -3.90
C LEU A 20 -4.51 1.07 -3.74
N ARG A 21 -5.07 0.36 -4.72
CA ARG A 21 -6.40 -0.26 -4.62
C ARG A 21 -6.45 -1.26 -3.48
N THR A 22 -5.46 -2.14 -3.39
CA THR A 22 -5.35 -3.13 -2.29
C THR A 22 -5.33 -2.45 -0.92
N LEU A 23 -4.55 -1.37 -0.77
CA LEU A 23 -4.45 -0.61 0.48
C LEU A 23 -5.72 0.19 0.79
N VAL A 24 -6.37 0.76 -0.23
CA VAL A 24 -7.68 1.45 -0.09
C VAL A 24 -8.75 0.45 0.37
N ASP A 25 -8.83 -0.73 -0.23
CA ASP A 25 -9.81 -1.75 0.15
C ASP A 25 -9.54 -2.28 1.56
N PHE A 26 -8.27 -2.50 1.91
CA PHE A 26 -7.89 -2.84 3.28
C PHE A 26 -8.28 -1.74 4.27
N ARG A 27 -8.06 -0.47 3.91
CA ARG A 27 -8.44 0.70 4.72
C ARG A 27 -9.94 0.79 4.93
N ARG A 28 -10.75 0.60 3.88
CA ARG A 28 -12.21 0.62 3.96
C ARG A 28 -12.75 -0.40 4.95
N ARG A 29 -12.21 -1.62 4.92
CA ARG A 29 -12.64 -2.72 5.82
C ARG A 29 -12.23 -2.51 7.28
N ASN A 30 -11.10 -1.85 7.53
CA ASN A 30 -10.50 -1.77 8.87
C ASN A 30 -10.58 -0.37 9.51
N GLY A 31 -11.10 0.63 8.78
CA GLY A 31 -11.33 1.99 9.26
C GLY A 31 -10.05 2.69 9.69
N ARG A 32 -10.16 3.60 10.68
CA ARG A 32 -9.04 4.48 11.12
C ARG A 32 -7.81 3.72 11.61
N ARG A 33 -7.97 2.48 12.09
CA ARG A 33 -6.89 1.62 12.61
C ARG A 33 -6.22 0.75 11.54
N TRP A 34 -6.60 0.88 10.27
CA TRP A 34 -6.09 0.05 9.18
C TRP A 34 -4.56 -0.03 9.17
N LYS A 35 -3.85 1.10 9.36
CA LYS A 35 -2.39 1.10 9.27
C LYS A 35 -1.75 0.28 10.37
N SER A 36 -2.14 0.51 11.63
CA SER A 36 -1.64 -0.26 12.77
C SER A 36 -1.91 -1.76 12.57
N LYS A 37 -3.15 -2.12 12.20
CA LYS A 37 -3.50 -3.52 11.94
C LYS A 37 -2.64 -4.13 10.84
N LEU A 38 -2.44 -3.43 9.73
CA LEU A 38 -1.64 -3.95 8.62
C LEU A 38 -0.17 -4.15 9.02
N LEU A 39 0.40 -3.23 9.78
CA LEU A 39 1.77 -3.35 10.27
C LEU A 39 1.91 -4.52 11.25
N ASP A 40 0.92 -4.75 12.12
CA ASP A 40 0.88 -5.93 13.00
C ASP A 40 0.80 -7.23 12.19
N LEU A 41 -0.06 -7.27 11.16
CA LEU A 41 -0.16 -8.43 10.27
C LEU A 41 1.16 -8.71 9.55
N TYR A 42 1.85 -7.69 9.07
CA TYR A 42 3.17 -7.86 8.45
C TYR A 42 4.22 -8.34 9.45
N LEU A 43 4.21 -7.82 10.68
CA LEU A 43 5.14 -8.22 11.73
C LEU A 43 4.99 -9.72 12.07
N PHE A 44 3.75 -10.21 12.14
CA PHE A 44 3.45 -11.61 12.46
C PHE A 44 3.31 -12.51 11.21
N GLY A 45 3.51 -11.97 10.01
CA GLY A 45 3.35 -12.70 8.75
C GLY A 45 1.93 -13.21 8.47
N LYS A 46 0.91 -12.59 9.08
CA LYS A 46 -0.52 -12.99 8.99
C LYS A 46 -1.29 -12.25 7.89
N ASP A 47 -0.60 -11.47 7.07
CA ASP A 47 -1.20 -10.75 5.94
C ASP A 47 -1.93 -11.66 4.94
N ASP A 48 -1.59 -12.95 4.83
CA ASP A 48 -2.30 -13.91 3.98
C ASP A 48 -3.68 -14.33 4.47
N SER A 49 -3.93 -14.24 5.77
CA SER A 49 -5.22 -14.59 6.37
C SER A 49 -6.31 -13.55 6.07
N GLU A 50 -5.94 -12.39 5.53
CA GLU A 50 -6.86 -11.34 5.14
C GLU A 50 -7.43 -11.57 3.73
N PRO A 51 -8.65 -11.05 3.45
CA PRO A 51 -9.09 -10.83 2.07
C PRO A 51 -8.02 -10.07 1.28
N ASN A 52 -7.68 -10.57 0.08
CA ASN A 52 -6.56 -10.12 -0.76
C ASN A 52 -5.16 -10.30 -0.14
N GLY A 53 -5.01 -11.29 0.75
CA GLY A 53 -3.76 -11.51 1.48
C GLY A 53 -2.53 -11.76 0.61
N ALA A 54 -2.69 -12.40 -0.56
CA ALA A 54 -1.61 -12.54 -1.54
C ALA A 54 -1.09 -11.17 -2.05
N ALA A 55 -1.98 -10.21 -2.30
CA ALA A 55 -1.61 -8.86 -2.73
C ALA A 55 -0.96 -8.07 -1.60
N LEU A 56 -1.46 -8.20 -0.36
CA LEU A 56 -0.84 -7.59 0.83
C LEU A 56 0.58 -8.13 1.05
N ARG A 57 0.77 -9.45 0.94
CA ARG A 57 2.08 -10.09 0.99
C ARG A 57 3.03 -9.55 -0.08
N TRP A 58 2.53 -9.38 -1.30
CA TRP A 58 3.31 -8.84 -2.39
C TRP A 58 3.75 -7.40 -2.12
N ILE A 59 2.84 -6.54 -1.62
CA ILE A 59 3.16 -5.19 -1.16
C ILE A 59 4.24 -5.22 -0.08
N ARG A 60 4.09 -6.09 0.93
CA ARG A 60 5.08 -6.24 2.00
C ARG A 60 6.45 -6.59 1.44
N ASN A 61 6.52 -7.58 0.54
CA ASN A 61 7.79 -8.03 -0.03
C ASN A 61 8.44 -6.98 -0.94
N ARG A 62 7.65 -6.19 -1.68
CA ARG A 62 8.16 -5.19 -2.64
C ARG A 62 8.45 -3.82 -2.01
N ARG A 63 7.65 -3.42 -1.03
CA ARG A 63 7.66 -2.06 -0.44
C ARG A 63 8.23 -2.03 0.98
N GLY A 64 8.01 -3.10 1.74
CA GLY A 64 8.37 -3.21 3.15
C GLY A 64 7.41 -2.47 4.10
N PRO A 65 7.34 -2.88 5.38
CA PRO A 65 6.47 -2.25 6.38
C PRO A 65 6.75 -0.75 6.58
N SER A 66 8.01 -0.33 6.64
CA SER A 66 8.38 1.07 6.86
C SER A 66 7.84 2.02 5.78
N ARG A 67 7.70 1.53 4.54
CA ARG A 67 7.17 2.34 3.44
C ARG A 67 5.66 2.48 3.50
N VAL A 68 4.97 1.43 3.95
CA VAL A 68 3.52 1.49 4.24
C VAL A 68 3.26 2.40 5.44
N ASP A 69 4.13 2.39 6.45
CA ASP A 69 4.02 3.28 7.60
C ASP A 69 4.18 4.76 7.19
N ALA A 70 5.15 5.05 6.33
CA ALA A 70 5.36 6.38 5.76
C ALA A 70 4.25 6.84 4.79
N LEU A 71 3.31 5.97 4.41
CA LEU A 71 2.23 6.32 3.48
C LEU A 71 1.29 7.35 4.12
N THR A 72 1.13 8.50 3.46
CA THR A 72 0.30 9.58 3.99
C THR A 72 -1.19 9.28 3.79
N LYS A 73 -2.03 9.82 4.69
CA LYS A 73 -3.49 9.75 4.54
C LYS A 73 -3.92 10.40 3.22
N ALA A 74 -3.32 11.54 2.85
CA ALA A 74 -3.64 12.28 1.63
C ALA A 74 -3.41 11.45 0.36
N THR A 75 -2.29 10.70 0.28
CA THR A 75 -2.00 9.82 -0.86
C THR A 75 -3.09 8.76 -1.05
N LEU A 76 -3.56 8.12 0.03
CA LEU A 76 -4.64 7.13 -0.06
C LEU A 76 -6.02 7.76 -0.27
N ASP A 77 -6.27 8.96 0.26
CA ASP A 77 -7.51 9.69 0.00
C ASP A 77 -7.63 10.06 -1.48
N GLU A 78 -6.54 10.53 -2.08
CA GLU A 78 -6.48 10.84 -3.51
C GLU A 78 -6.64 9.58 -4.37
N ALA A 79 -5.95 8.50 -4.01
CA ALA A 79 -6.12 7.22 -4.68
C ALA A 79 -7.57 6.72 -4.58
N GLU A 80 -8.18 6.81 -3.41
CA GLU A 80 -9.57 6.41 -3.20
C GLU A 80 -10.55 7.22 -4.07
N LYS A 81 -10.41 8.54 -4.12
CA LYS A 81 -11.22 9.40 -4.99
C LYS A 81 -11.08 9.01 -6.45
N ARG A 82 -9.84 8.89 -6.93
CA ARG A 82 -9.53 8.47 -8.29
C ARG A 82 -10.15 7.12 -8.66
N PHE A 83 -10.22 6.18 -7.73
CA PHE A 83 -10.86 4.88 -7.96
C PHE A 83 -12.38 4.91 -7.84
N ALA A 84 -12.96 5.89 -7.12
CA ALA A 84 -14.40 6.10 -7.06
C ALA A 84 -14.93 6.77 -8.34
N ASP A 85 -14.15 7.66 -8.96
CA ASP A 85 -14.53 8.43 -10.15
C ASP A 85 -14.45 7.62 -11.46
N CYS A 86 -14.06 6.34 -11.39
CA CYS A 86 -14.10 5.39 -12.50
C CYS A 86 -14.99 4.18 -12.16
N PRO A 87 -16.32 4.33 -12.13
CA PRO A 87 -17.20 3.18 -12.17
C PRO A 87 -17.11 2.58 -13.58
N ASN A 88 -16.84 1.28 -13.67
CA ASN A 88 -16.56 0.55 -14.90
C ASN A 88 -17.54 0.90 -16.05
N ARG A 89 -17.02 1.37 -17.19
CA ARG A 89 -17.72 1.32 -18.50
C ARG A 89 -17.67 -0.12 -19.04
N GLU A 90 -18.22 -1.07 -18.29
CA GLU A 90 -18.43 -2.43 -18.77
C GLU A 90 -19.79 -2.89 -18.25
N THR A 91 -20.82 -2.36 -18.90
CA THR A 91 -22.13 -3.00 -18.99
C THR A 91 -22.54 -2.86 -20.44
N SER A 92 -21.88 -3.62 -21.32
CA SER A 92 -22.43 -3.91 -22.64
C SER A 92 -23.41 -5.06 -22.44
N ALA A 93 -24.69 -4.72 -22.62
CA ALA A 93 -25.79 -5.64 -22.81
C ALA A 93 -25.63 -6.47 -24.09
#